data_AF-A0A344U9P1-F1
#
_entry.id   AF-A0A344U9P1-F1
#
_cell.length_a   1.000
_cell.length_b   1.000
_cell.length_c   1.000
_cell.angle_alpha   90.00
_cell.angle_beta   90.00
_cell.angle_gamma   90.00
#
_symmetry.space_group_name_H-M   'P 1'
#
loop_
_entity.id
_entity.type
_entity.pdbx_description
1 polymer ?
#
loop_
_entity_poly.entity_id
_entity_poly.type
_entity_poly.pdbx_seq_one_letter_code
_entity_poly.pdbx_strand_id
1 'polypeptide(L)'
;MQVIPLSPDERAYTSASEAIDHDHPYVRELAGSLWSAHGDAYSYAKAAFEFVRDTVPHSADSGDLRVSWRASDVLATRNGICHAKSHALVALLRARGIPAGLCYQRLTEDDGTEPLVHGLTALRLPGSRGWARQDPRGNKPGVDAQFRLGAERLAFPVRPGLGETDYPDLYADPHPAVLTALRGSADRRELWQNLPKAL
;
A
#
# COMPACT_ATOMS: atom_id res chain seq x y z
N MET A 1 17.16 0.28 1.37
CA MET A 1 16.77 -0.02 2.77
C MET A 1 16.46 -1.50 2.91
N GLN A 2 16.82 -2.15 4.02
CA GLN A 2 16.45 -3.54 4.30
C GLN A 2 15.05 -3.60 4.93
N VAL A 3 14.19 -4.46 4.39
CA VAL A 3 12.85 -4.73 4.91
C VAL A 3 12.89 -5.93 5.86
N ILE A 4 12.29 -5.80 7.04
CA ILE A 4 12.32 -6.77 8.14
C ILE A 4 10.89 -7.31 8.39
N PRO A 5 10.57 -8.53 7.97
CA PRO A 5 9.32 -9.19 8.32
C PRO A 5 9.14 -9.32 9.83
N LEU A 6 8.02 -8.81 10.35
CA LEU A 6 7.65 -9.00 11.77
C LEU A 6 7.20 -10.42 12.09
N SER A 7 6.61 -11.12 11.12
CA SER A 7 6.26 -12.54 11.24
C SER A 7 7.37 -13.39 10.61
N PRO A 8 7.89 -14.41 11.31
CA PRO A 8 8.76 -15.41 10.68
C PRO A 8 7.98 -16.41 9.81
N ASP A 9 6.65 -16.52 10.00
CA ASP A 9 5.79 -17.35 9.17
C ASP A 9 5.43 -16.61 7.88
N GLU A 10 5.89 -17.14 6.74
CA GLU A 10 5.61 -16.59 5.42
C GLU A 10 4.11 -16.58 5.09
N ARG A 11 3.34 -17.51 5.68
CA ARG A 11 1.89 -17.60 5.43
C ARG A 11 1.18 -16.34 5.86
N ALA A 12 1.66 -15.66 6.90
CA ALA A 12 1.12 -14.37 7.34
C ALA A 12 1.06 -13.34 6.21
N TYR A 13 1.99 -13.39 5.26
CA TYR A 13 2.05 -12.48 4.12
C TYR A 13 1.26 -12.96 2.90
N THR A 14 0.55 -14.07 3.02
CA THR A 14 -0.38 -14.61 2.01
C THR A 14 -1.79 -14.80 2.55
N SER A 15 -2.00 -14.72 3.87
CA SER A 15 -3.30 -14.86 4.52
C SER A 15 -4.16 -13.60 4.38
N ALA A 16 -5.48 -13.82 4.36
CA ALA A 16 -6.48 -12.78 4.45
C ALA A 16 -6.58 -12.23 5.88
N SER A 17 -7.03 -10.99 5.99
CA SER A 17 -7.42 -10.36 7.25
C SER A 17 -8.58 -9.39 7.03
N GLU A 18 -9.03 -8.71 8.08
CA GLU A 18 -10.18 -7.79 7.99
C GLU A 18 -9.94 -6.66 6.97
N ALA A 19 -8.73 -6.11 6.92
CA ALA A 19 -8.37 -5.03 5.99
C ALA A 19 -7.82 -5.56 4.66
N ILE A 20 -7.14 -6.72 4.69
CA ILE A 20 -6.57 -7.39 3.52
C ILE A 20 -7.48 -8.57 3.16
N ASP A 21 -8.73 -8.25 2.84
CA ASP A 21 -9.81 -9.21 2.64
C ASP A 21 -9.79 -9.82 1.24
N HIS A 22 -8.65 -10.41 0.85
CA HIS A 22 -8.43 -10.92 -0.50
C HIS A 22 -9.36 -12.07 -0.90
N ASP A 23 -10.01 -12.73 0.07
CA ASP A 23 -11.02 -13.75 -0.18
C ASP A 23 -12.38 -13.18 -0.59
N HIS A 24 -12.57 -11.86 -0.44
CA HIS A 24 -13.78 -11.19 -0.88
C HIS A 24 -14.01 -11.43 -2.38
N PRO A 25 -15.24 -11.82 -2.82
CA PRO A 25 -15.49 -12.21 -4.21
C PRO A 25 -15.05 -11.18 -5.25
N TYR A 26 -15.29 -9.89 -4.99
CA TYR A 26 -14.86 -8.79 -5.86
C TYR A 26 -13.33 -8.74 -6.04
N VAL A 27 -12.55 -8.96 -4.97
CA VAL A 27 -11.09 -8.96 -5.05
C VAL A 27 -10.61 -10.16 -5.85
N ARG A 28 -11.20 -11.34 -5.61
CA ARG A 28 -10.87 -12.57 -6.34
C ARG A 28 -11.21 -12.48 -7.82
N GLU A 29 -12.35 -11.88 -8.18
CA GLU A 29 -12.75 -11.67 -9.57
C GLU A 29 -11.79 -10.72 -10.29
N LEU A 30 -11.44 -9.60 -9.66
CA LEU A 30 -10.50 -8.64 -10.23
C LEU A 30 -9.09 -9.23 -10.37
N ALA A 31 -8.59 -9.93 -9.35
CA ALA A 31 -7.34 -10.69 -9.43
C ALA A 31 -7.42 -11.81 -10.48
N GLY A 32 -8.62 -12.39 -10.64
CA GLY A 32 -9.10 -13.20 -11.77
C GLY A 32 -8.67 -12.63 -13.11
N SER A 33 -9.30 -11.51 -13.45
CA SER A 33 -9.18 -10.80 -14.71
C SER A 33 -7.76 -10.30 -14.98
N LEU A 34 -7.09 -9.71 -13.98
CA LEU A 34 -5.71 -9.23 -14.13
C LEU A 34 -4.74 -10.39 -14.42
N TRP A 35 -4.90 -11.54 -13.77
CA TRP A 35 -4.02 -12.69 -14.00
C TRP A 35 -4.18 -13.27 -15.41
N SER A 36 -5.42 -13.44 -15.88
CA SER A 36 -5.69 -14.00 -17.21
C SER A 36 -5.08 -13.18 -18.35
N ALA A 37 -4.86 -11.88 -18.14
CA ALA A 37 -4.23 -11.00 -19.12
C ALA A 37 -2.70 -11.07 -19.15
N HIS A 38 -2.05 -11.54 -18.07
CA HIS A 38 -0.60 -11.41 -17.87
C HIS A 38 0.16 -12.72 -17.61
N GLY A 39 -0.52 -13.79 -17.17
CA GLY A 39 -0.03 -15.18 -17.20
C GLY A 39 1.09 -15.59 -16.24
N ASP A 40 1.92 -14.67 -15.73
CA ASP A 40 3.01 -14.95 -14.79
C ASP A 40 3.02 -14.01 -13.57
N ALA A 41 3.74 -14.42 -12.50
CA ALA A 41 3.76 -13.71 -11.22
C ALA A 41 4.34 -12.28 -11.31
N TYR A 42 5.37 -12.06 -12.13
CA TYR A 42 5.96 -10.74 -12.30
C TYR A 42 4.99 -9.83 -13.04
N SER A 43 4.51 -10.27 -14.21
CA SER A 43 3.62 -9.49 -15.05
C SER A 43 2.31 -9.18 -14.34
N TYR A 44 1.78 -10.14 -13.56
CA TYR A 44 0.63 -9.94 -12.70
C TYR A 44 0.89 -8.90 -11.59
N ALA A 45 1.99 -9.03 -10.85
CA ALA A 45 2.31 -8.10 -9.76
C ALA A 45 2.47 -6.67 -10.27
N LYS A 46 3.13 -6.51 -11.42
CA LYS A 46 3.25 -5.23 -12.12
C LYS A 46 1.88 -4.68 -12.52
N ALA A 47 1.04 -5.51 -13.15
CA ALA A 47 -0.30 -5.10 -13.57
C ALA A 47 -1.21 -4.72 -12.39
N ALA A 48 -1.15 -5.46 -11.28
CA ALA A 48 -1.87 -5.13 -10.05
C ALA A 48 -1.39 -3.80 -9.46
N PHE A 49 -0.07 -3.56 -9.43
CA PHE A 49 0.49 -2.29 -9.01
C PHE A 49 0.01 -1.14 -9.89
N GLU A 50 0.14 -1.25 -11.21
CA GLU A 50 -0.27 -0.22 -12.17
C GLU A 50 -1.77 0.04 -12.09
N PHE A 51 -2.58 -1.01 -11.99
CA PHE A 51 -4.01 -0.90 -11.78
C PHE A 51 -4.31 -0.07 -10.53
N VAL A 52 -3.77 -0.42 -9.36
CA VAL A 52 -4.05 0.34 -8.14
C VAL A 52 -3.53 1.76 -8.26
N ARG A 53 -2.31 1.96 -8.76
CA ARG A 53 -1.69 3.28 -8.94
C ARG A 53 -2.55 4.19 -9.83
N ASP A 54 -3.02 3.69 -10.95
CA ASP A 54 -3.56 4.50 -12.04
C ASP A 54 -5.09 4.56 -12.06
N THR A 55 -5.76 3.55 -11.50
CA THR A 55 -7.23 3.43 -11.58
C THR A 55 -7.94 3.57 -10.24
N VAL A 56 -7.19 3.71 -9.14
CA VAL A 56 -7.74 4.10 -7.83
C VAL A 56 -7.19 5.49 -7.50
N PRO A 57 -7.93 6.58 -7.78
CA PRO A 57 -7.51 7.92 -7.42
C PRO A 57 -7.11 8.06 -5.94
N HIS A 58 -6.04 8.81 -5.69
CA HIS A 58 -5.68 9.23 -4.34
C HIS A 58 -6.71 10.25 -3.85
N SER A 59 -7.43 9.96 -2.77
CA SER A 59 -8.58 10.76 -2.32
C SER A 59 -8.22 12.21 -1.95
N ALA A 60 -6.98 12.45 -1.52
CA ALA A 60 -6.49 13.81 -1.30
C ALA A 60 -6.35 14.61 -2.60
N ASP A 61 -5.93 13.95 -3.69
CA ASP A 61 -5.68 14.59 -4.98
C ASP A 61 -7.00 14.81 -5.74
N SER A 62 -7.93 13.85 -5.65
CA SER A 62 -9.24 13.93 -6.31
C SER A 62 -10.24 14.81 -5.55
N GLY A 63 -9.95 15.16 -4.30
CA GLY A 63 -10.87 15.88 -3.43
C GLY A 63 -11.96 15.01 -2.80
N ASP A 64 -11.99 13.70 -3.07
CA ASP A 64 -12.96 12.77 -2.48
C ASP A 64 -12.81 12.73 -0.94
N LEU A 65 -13.93 12.83 -0.24
CA LEU A 65 -13.98 12.87 1.23
C LEU A 65 -14.20 11.50 1.85
N ARG A 66 -14.59 10.49 1.07
CA ARG A 66 -14.87 9.14 1.58
C ARG A 66 -13.60 8.48 2.11
N VAL A 67 -13.75 7.74 3.21
CA VAL A 67 -12.68 6.93 3.79
C VAL A 67 -13.00 5.45 3.57
N SER A 68 -12.23 4.81 2.70
CA SER A 68 -12.21 3.37 2.49
C SER A 68 -10.98 2.79 3.18
N TRP A 69 -11.10 1.57 3.69
CA TRP A 69 -10.01 0.96 4.45
C TRP A 69 -9.89 -0.55 4.28
N ARG A 70 -10.98 -1.27 3.96
CA ARG A 70 -10.87 -2.65 3.46
C ARG A 70 -10.43 -2.63 2.00
N ALA A 71 -9.60 -3.59 1.62
CA ALA A 71 -9.12 -3.69 0.26
C ALA A 71 -10.28 -3.83 -0.75
N SER A 72 -11.30 -4.63 -0.43
CA SER A 72 -12.52 -4.73 -1.24
C SER A 72 -13.22 -3.38 -1.44
N ASP A 73 -13.43 -2.61 -0.37
CA ASP A 73 -14.05 -1.28 -0.41
C ASP A 73 -13.23 -0.31 -1.28
N VAL A 74 -11.91 -0.31 -1.12
CA VAL A 74 -10.99 0.55 -1.90
C VAL A 74 -11.10 0.24 -3.39
N LEU A 75 -11.10 -1.05 -3.74
CA LEU A 75 -11.18 -1.51 -5.12
C LEU A 75 -12.56 -1.25 -5.73
N ALA A 76 -13.64 -1.47 -4.98
CA ALA A 76 -15.01 -1.27 -5.46
C ALA A 76 -15.35 0.23 -5.62
N THR A 77 -14.96 1.06 -4.65
CA THR A 77 -15.27 2.50 -4.66
C THR A 77 -14.28 3.34 -5.46
N ARG A 78 -13.15 2.74 -5.86
CA ARG A 78 -12.04 3.41 -6.59
C ARG A 78 -11.56 4.67 -5.86
N ASN A 79 -11.35 4.54 -4.57
CA ASN A 79 -10.96 5.66 -3.73
C ASN A 79 -10.08 5.18 -2.58
N GLY A 80 -9.09 5.98 -2.19
CA GLY A 80 -8.30 5.74 -0.98
C GLY A 80 -7.08 6.65 -0.87
N ILE A 81 -6.54 6.82 0.34
CA ILE A 81 -5.21 7.40 0.55
C ILE A 81 -4.12 6.32 0.39
N CYS A 82 -2.84 6.69 0.53
CA CYS A 82 -1.70 5.78 0.43
C CYS A 82 -1.85 4.47 1.22
N HIS A 83 -2.34 4.53 2.47
CA HIS A 83 -2.63 3.37 3.31
C HIS A 83 -3.66 2.42 2.66
N ALA A 84 -4.83 2.95 2.32
CA ALA A 84 -5.92 2.18 1.77
C ALA A 84 -5.58 1.59 0.39
N LYS A 85 -4.84 2.34 -0.44
CA LYS A 85 -4.31 1.87 -1.72
C LYS A 85 -3.26 0.78 -1.53
N SER A 86 -2.46 0.85 -0.47
CA SER A 86 -1.55 -0.24 -0.10
C SER A 86 -2.30 -1.50 0.32
N HIS A 87 -3.43 -1.38 1.05
CA HIS A 87 -4.29 -2.53 1.37
C HIS A 87 -4.81 -3.20 0.10
N ALA A 88 -5.31 -2.41 -0.86
CA ALA A 88 -5.80 -2.90 -2.14
C ALA A 88 -4.72 -3.66 -2.94
N LEU A 89 -3.50 -3.12 -3.03
CA LEU A 89 -2.41 -3.79 -3.73
C LEU A 89 -2.03 -5.11 -3.03
N VAL A 90 -1.85 -5.09 -1.70
CA VAL A 90 -1.52 -6.30 -0.94
C VAL A 90 -2.59 -7.37 -1.12
N ALA A 91 -3.87 -7.01 -1.07
CA ALA A 91 -4.96 -7.98 -1.25
C ALA A 91 -4.94 -8.61 -2.66
N LEU A 92 -4.72 -7.82 -3.71
CA LEU A 92 -4.58 -8.36 -5.07
C LEU A 92 -3.40 -9.34 -5.15
N LEU A 93 -2.22 -8.95 -4.64
CA LEU A 93 -1.04 -9.81 -4.64
C LEU A 93 -1.29 -11.14 -3.90
N ARG A 94 -1.89 -11.08 -2.71
CA ARG A 94 -2.22 -12.25 -1.90
C ARG A 94 -3.29 -13.14 -2.53
N ALA A 95 -4.25 -12.57 -3.27
CA ALA A 95 -5.25 -13.35 -4.02
C ALA A 95 -4.63 -14.29 -5.08
N ARG A 96 -3.39 -14.02 -5.50
CA ARG A 96 -2.59 -14.89 -6.38
C ARG A 96 -1.40 -15.55 -5.69
N GLY A 97 -1.41 -15.59 -4.36
CA GLY A 97 -0.39 -16.27 -3.56
C GLY A 97 0.98 -15.61 -3.59
N ILE A 98 1.08 -14.34 -3.99
CA ILE A 98 2.33 -13.58 -3.92
C ILE A 98 2.45 -13.02 -2.50
N PRO A 99 3.49 -13.39 -1.73
CA PRO A 99 3.73 -12.80 -0.42
C PRO A 99 3.86 -11.28 -0.53
N ALA A 100 3.04 -10.58 0.23
CA ALA A 100 3.01 -9.13 0.26
C ALA A 100 2.68 -8.62 1.67
N GLY A 101 3.28 -7.50 2.06
CA GLY A 101 3.02 -6.85 3.34
C GLY A 101 3.02 -5.33 3.22
N LEU A 102 2.76 -4.67 4.33
CA LEU A 102 2.68 -3.23 4.45
C LEU A 102 3.96 -2.67 5.07
N CYS A 103 4.44 -1.57 4.49
CA CYS A 103 5.58 -0.81 4.99
C CYS A 103 5.15 0.62 5.23
N TYR A 104 5.95 1.34 6.02
CA TYR A 104 5.65 2.72 6.38
C TYR A 104 6.87 3.63 6.27
N GLN A 105 6.61 4.90 6.01
CA GLN A 105 7.59 5.98 6.08
C GLN A 105 7.05 7.08 6.97
N ARG A 106 7.93 7.77 7.70
CA ARG A 106 7.61 9.08 8.24
C ARG A 106 8.07 10.12 7.23
N LEU A 107 7.14 10.90 6.70
CA LEU A 107 7.40 11.99 5.76
C LEU A 107 6.99 13.33 6.37
N THR A 108 7.49 14.43 5.82
CA THR A 108 7.14 15.80 6.23
C THR A 108 6.80 16.66 5.02
N GLU A 109 6.28 17.86 5.26
CA GLU A 109 6.28 18.93 4.26
C GLU A 109 7.72 19.41 3.96
N ASP A 110 7.86 20.25 2.94
CA ASP A 110 9.19 20.71 2.43
C ASP A 110 10.00 21.52 3.46
N ASP A 111 9.34 22.09 4.47
CA ASP A 111 9.97 22.80 5.58
C ASP A 111 10.24 21.91 6.81
N GLY A 112 9.96 20.61 6.72
CA GLY A 112 10.11 19.65 7.82
C GLY A 112 8.93 19.60 8.80
N THR A 113 7.85 20.35 8.55
CA THR A 113 6.66 20.38 9.40
C THR A 113 5.62 19.33 9.00
N GLU A 114 4.51 19.29 9.75
CA GLU A 114 3.35 18.40 9.54
C GLU A 114 3.72 16.94 9.21
N PRO A 115 4.45 16.26 10.11
CA PRO A 115 4.85 14.90 9.87
C PRO A 115 3.65 13.96 9.77
N LEU A 116 3.72 13.06 8.79
CA LEU A 116 2.72 12.04 8.57
C LEU A 116 3.37 10.68 8.35
N VAL A 117 2.65 9.63 8.73
CA VAL A 117 2.98 8.27 8.33
C VAL A 117 2.40 8.02 6.94
N HIS A 118 3.27 7.65 6.00
CA HIS A 118 2.90 7.24 4.64
C HIS A 118 2.91 5.72 4.53
N GLY A 119 1.84 5.16 3.97
CA GLY A 119 1.69 3.73 3.75
C GLY A 119 2.12 3.31 2.35
N LEU A 120 2.92 2.25 2.27
CA LEU A 120 3.33 1.60 1.03
C LEU A 120 3.35 0.08 1.23
N THR A 121 3.89 -0.67 0.28
CA THR A 121 3.90 -2.14 0.31
C THR A 121 5.31 -2.70 0.09
N ALA A 122 5.51 -3.96 0.42
CA ALA A 122 6.59 -4.75 -0.16
C ALA A 122 6.10 -6.14 -0.54
N LEU A 123 6.65 -6.69 -1.61
CA LEU A 123 6.30 -8.02 -2.12
C LEU A 123 7.54 -8.86 -2.38
N ARG A 124 7.37 -10.17 -2.39
CA ARG A 124 8.43 -11.11 -2.74
C ARG A 124 7.94 -12.06 -3.84
N LEU A 125 8.53 -11.94 -5.02
CA LEU A 125 8.21 -12.82 -6.13
C LEU A 125 8.85 -14.20 -5.95
N PRO A 126 8.30 -15.25 -6.59
CA PRO A 126 8.91 -16.58 -6.61
C PRO A 126 10.39 -16.51 -7.02
N GLY A 127 11.26 -17.22 -6.28
CA GLY A 127 12.70 -17.24 -6.52
C GLY A 127 13.48 -16.00 -6.05
N SER A 128 12.81 -14.94 -5.56
CA SER A 128 13.47 -13.75 -5.03
C SER A 128 13.96 -13.97 -3.60
N ARG A 129 15.17 -13.49 -3.29
CA ARG A 129 15.77 -13.59 -1.95
C ARG A 129 15.32 -12.51 -0.96
N GLY A 130 14.66 -11.46 -1.45
CA GLY A 130 14.30 -10.29 -0.64
C GLY A 130 12.96 -9.69 -1.04
N TRP A 131 12.54 -8.72 -0.24
CA TRP A 131 11.32 -7.96 -0.44
C TRP A 131 11.59 -6.71 -1.27
N ALA A 132 10.77 -6.47 -2.28
CA ALA A 132 10.82 -5.28 -3.11
C ALA A 132 9.69 -4.32 -2.70
N ARG A 133 10.05 -3.14 -2.20
CA ARG A 133 9.09 -2.09 -1.82
C ARG A 133 8.42 -1.50 -3.06
N GLN A 134 7.12 -1.32 -2.99
CA GLN A 134 6.31 -0.69 -4.03
C GLN A 134 5.39 0.35 -3.41
N ASP A 135 5.23 1.49 -4.08
CA ASP A 135 4.38 2.59 -3.63
C ASP A 135 3.19 2.80 -4.59
N PRO A 136 2.00 2.24 -4.28
CA PRO A 136 0.83 2.35 -5.15
C PRO A 136 0.06 3.66 -4.98
N ARG A 137 0.60 4.66 -4.26
CA ARG A 137 -0.07 5.93 -3.92
C ARG A 137 -0.67 6.66 -5.12
N GLY A 138 -0.12 6.51 -6.32
CA GLY A 138 -0.62 7.16 -7.53
C GLY A 138 0.24 8.34 -7.97
N ASN A 139 0.35 8.52 -9.28
CA ASN A 139 1.14 9.59 -9.87
C ASN A 139 0.34 10.89 -9.97
N LYS A 140 1.02 12.01 -9.78
CA LYS A 140 0.54 13.38 -9.95
C LYS A 140 1.69 14.23 -10.51
N PRO A 141 1.50 15.50 -10.90
CA PRO A 141 2.62 16.35 -11.30
C PRO A 141 3.74 16.33 -10.24
N GLY A 142 4.95 15.98 -10.65
CA GLY A 142 6.11 15.81 -9.76
C GLY A 142 6.25 14.44 -9.09
N VAL A 143 5.32 13.49 -9.28
CA VAL A 143 5.36 12.14 -8.70
C VAL A 143 5.34 11.10 -9.81
N ASP A 144 6.34 10.20 -9.81
CA ASP A 144 6.50 9.15 -10.81
C ASP A 144 6.91 7.81 -10.17
N ALA A 145 6.01 7.25 -9.36
CA ALA A 145 6.17 5.94 -8.74
C ALA A 145 6.07 4.83 -9.80
N GLN A 146 6.98 3.87 -9.76
CA GLN A 146 7.08 2.80 -10.76
C GLN A 146 7.30 1.44 -10.12
N PHE A 147 6.74 0.40 -10.74
CA PHE A 147 6.98 -0.98 -10.32
C PHE A 147 8.43 -1.36 -10.59
N ARG A 148 9.22 -1.57 -9.54
CA ARG A 148 10.67 -1.85 -9.65
C ARG A 148 11.10 -2.87 -8.60
N LEU A 149 11.77 -3.93 -9.04
CA LEU A 149 12.32 -4.96 -8.13
C LEU A 149 13.76 -4.68 -7.68
N GLY A 150 14.50 -3.89 -8.46
CA GLY A 150 15.87 -3.47 -8.14
C GLY A 150 15.86 -2.21 -7.28
N ALA A 151 16.51 -1.15 -7.75
CA ALA A 151 16.37 0.16 -7.13
C ALA A 151 14.90 0.61 -7.18
N GLU A 152 14.33 0.86 -6.00
CA GLU A 152 12.95 1.29 -5.84
C GLU A 152 12.71 2.66 -6.46
N ARG A 153 11.45 2.91 -6.86
CA ARG A 153 10.99 4.21 -7.31
C ARG A 153 9.65 4.51 -6.67
N LEU A 154 9.73 4.99 -5.43
CA LEU A 154 8.58 5.34 -4.59
C LEU A 154 8.00 6.69 -4.99
N ALA A 155 6.81 7.03 -4.50
CA ALA A 155 6.22 8.34 -4.75
C ALA A 155 7.05 9.45 -4.09
N PHE A 156 7.54 9.18 -2.88
CA PHE A 156 8.35 10.10 -2.10
C PHE A 156 9.55 9.35 -1.50
N PRO A 157 10.79 9.65 -1.93
CA PRO A 157 11.97 9.19 -1.21
C PRO A 157 12.13 9.96 0.10
N VAL A 158 12.62 9.29 1.15
CA VAL A 158 12.87 9.96 2.44
C VAL A 158 14.02 10.96 2.34
N ARG A 159 13.88 12.08 3.04
CA ARG A 159 14.86 13.16 3.19
C ARG A 159 15.34 13.21 4.65
N PRO A 160 16.44 12.51 5.01
CA PRO A 160 16.91 12.45 6.40
C PRO A 160 17.21 13.82 7.02
N GLY A 161 17.60 14.81 6.20
CA GLY A 161 17.82 16.19 6.65
C GLY A 161 16.56 16.90 7.18
N LEU A 162 15.37 16.40 6.86
CA LEU A 162 14.08 16.87 7.40
C LEU A 162 13.52 15.95 8.50
N GLY A 163 14.31 14.97 8.96
CA GLY A 163 13.87 13.97 9.93
C GLY A 163 12.88 12.94 9.37
N GLU A 164 12.79 12.83 8.05
CA GLU A 164 12.04 11.74 7.40
C GLU A 164 12.81 10.42 7.55
N THR A 165 12.07 9.33 7.72
CA THR A 165 12.68 8.01 7.93
C THR A 165 11.84 6.91 7.31
N ASP A 166 12.51 5.85 6.85
CA ASP A 166 11.85 4.61 6.53
C ASP A 166 11.74 3.73 7.78
N TYR A 167 10.56 3.15 8.02
CA TYR A 167 10.40 2.13 9.04
C TYR A 167 10.76 0.75 8.45
N PRO A 168 11.73 0.01 9.02
CA PRO A 168 12.22 -1.24 8.44
C PRO A 168 11.18 -2.36 8.46
N ASP A 169 10.20 -2.28 9.34
CA ASP A 169 9.26 -3.35 9.62
C ASP A 169 8.27 -3.59 8.47
N LEU A 170 8.04 -4.87 8.19
CA LEU A 170 7.04 -5.34 7.24
C LEU A 170 5.91 -6.03 7.99
N TYR A 171 4.75 -5.39 7.94
CA TYR A 171 3.57 -5.82 8.63
C TYR A 171 2.71 -6.73 7.73
N ALA A 172 2.26 -7.86 8.28
CA ALA A 172 1.28 -8.71 7.62
C ALA A 172 -0.13 -8.09 7.63
N ASP A 173 -0.43 -7.26 8.64
CA ASP A 173 -1.67 -6.53 8.80
C ASP A 173 -1.39 -5.03 8.95
N PRO A 174 -2.36 -4.14 8.68
CA PRO A 174 -2.13 -2.72 8.87
C PRO A 174 -1.72 -2.39 10.31
N HIS A 175 -0.78 -1.46 10.47
CA HIS A 175 -0.37 -1.00 11.80
C HIS A 175 -1.61 -0.56 12.60
N PRO A 176 -1.79 -0.98 13.87
CA PRO A 176 -3.01 -0.75 14.63
C PRO A 176 -3.45 0.71 14.71
N ALA A 177 -2.50 1.64 14.89
CA ALA A 177 -2.80 3.08 14.92
C ALA A 177 -3.35 3.59 13.57
N VAL A 178 -2.80 3.12 12.44
CA VAL A 178 -3.26 3.48 11.10
C VAL A 178 -4.66 2.92 10.86
N LEU A 179 -4.88 1.65 11.21
CA LEU A 179 -6.18 1.00 11.02
C LEU A 179 -7.26 1.64 11.88
N THR A 180 -6.92 2.02 13.12
CA THR A 180 -7.84 2.72 14.04
C THR A 180 -8.26 4.07 13.46
N ALA A 181 -7.32 4.86 12.95
CA ALA A 181 -7.62 6.14 12.31
C ALA A 181 -8.53 5.97 11.08
N LEU A 182 -8.20 5.03 10.19
CA LEU A 182 -8.99 4.73 9.00
C LEU A 182 -10.43 4.30 9.33
N ARG A 183 -10.62 3.50 10.37
CA ARG A 183 -11.94 3.01 10.80
C ARG A 183 -12.75 4.06 11.55
N GLY A 184 -12.07 4.91 12.32
CA GLY A 184 -12.68 5.85 13.24
C GLY A 184 -13.11 7.16 12.58
N SER A 185 -12.56 7.49 11.42
CA SER A 185 -12.85 8.76 10.75
C SER A 185 -14.05 8.69 9.81
N ALA A 186 -14.97 9.63 9.97
CA ALA A 186 -16.17 9.74 9.12
C ALA A 186 -15.83 10.24 7.71
N ASP A 187 -14.82 11.12 7.61
CA ASP A 187 -14.34 11.64 6.34
C ASP A 187 -12.82 11.84 6.34
N ARG A 188 -12.28 12.19 5.17
CA ARG A 188 -10.85 12.39 4.97
C ARG A 188 -10.28 13.57 5.78
N ARG A 189 -11.09 14.59 6.11
CA ARG A 189 -10.60 15.72 6.91
C ARG A 189 -10.34 15.28 8.34
N GLU A 190 -11.28 14.53 8.91
CA GLU A 190 -11.10 13.90 10.22
C GLU A 190 -9.96 12.88 10.20
N LEU A 191 -9.84 12.10 9.12
CA LEU A 191 -8.72 11.15 8.95
C LEU A 191 -7.36 11.83 9.06
N TRP A 192 -7.16 13.00 8.45
CA TRP A 192 -5.89 13.72 8.55
C TRP A 192 -5.55 14.15 9.97
N GLN A 193 -6.54 14.42 10.81
CA GLN A 193 -6.32 14.76 12.22
C GLN A 193 -5.98 13.52 13.06
N ASN A 194 -6.53 12.36 12.68
CA ASN A 194 -6.40 11.11 13.44
C ASN A 194 -5.19 10.26 13.04
N LEU A 195 -4.60 10.48 11.85
CA LEU A 195 -3.46 9.68 11.42
C LEU A 195 -2.24 9.88 12.34
N PRO A 196 -1.48 8.80 12.59
CA PRO A 196 -0.26 8.91 13.38
C PRO A 196 0.79 9.78 12.67
N LYS A 197 1.52 10.56 13.46
CA LYS A 197 2.65 11.39 13.01
C LYS A 197 3.98 10.62 13.01
N ALA A 198 4.02 9.46 13.67
CA ALA A 198 5.13 8.51 13.74
C ALA A 198 4.61 7.14 14.21
N LEU A 199 5.38 6.09 13.92
CA LEU A 199 5.25 4.72 14.44
C LEU A 199 6.40 4.39 15.40
#